data_AF-A0A3E1NSV7-F1
#
_entry.id   AF-A0A3E1NSV7-F1
#
_cell.length_a   1.000
_cell.length_b   1.000
_cell.length_c   1.000
_cell.angle_alpha   90.00
_cell.angle_beta   90.00
_cell.angle_gamma   90.00
#
_symmetry.space_group_name_H-M   'P 1'
#
loop_
_entity.id
_entity.type
_entity.pdbx_description
1 polymer ?
#
loop_
_entity_poly.entity_id
_entity_poly.type
_entity_poly.pdbx_seq_one_letter_code
_entity_poly.pdbx_strand_id
1 'polypeptide(L)'
;MQKDLIRIFEEQAPNDLSHFFYDNAIAIDQLIQQYESWNLSNTRQQMQCIHEIRKGIRQRTADNGWTDIDGLDICYQFMRPGVPAINIEAGFTATRTQAAGEFVINITTTGIQAWNHYEDKLLQVYREYEPVIAMQKTILRVAAIGGAEQDKILEALQQVYAFLHKLCGQAREYKVTVPGLS
;
A
#
# COMPACT_ATOMS: atom_id res chain seq x y z
N MET A 1 -22.97 -6.60 10.02
CA MET A 1 -22.31 -7.91 10.21
C MET A 1 -21.09 -7.85 11.13
N GLN A 2 -20.03 -7.06 10.88
CA GLN A 2 -18.87 -7.04 11.81
C GLN A 2 -19.10 -6.17 13.07
N LYS A 3 -19.94 -5.13 12.96
CA LYS A 3 -20.34 -4.28 14.11
C LYS A 3 -21.30 -4.98 15.10
N ASP A 4 -21.76 -6.19 14.77
CA ASP A 4 -22.79 -6.90 15.55
C ASP A 4 -22.18 -7.87 16.57
N LEU A 5 -21.03 -8.51 16.26
CA LEU A 5 -20.44 -9.52 17.16
C LEU A 5 -19.92 -8.91 18.47
N ILE A 6 -19.16 -7.81 18.41
CA ILE A 6 -18.60 -7.17 19.60
C ILE A 6 -19.71 -6.64 20.51
N ARG A 7 -20.77 -6.07 19.92
CA ARG A 7 -21.92 -5.54 20.67
C ARG A 7 -22.75 -6.63 21.34
N ILE A 8 -22.89 -7.80 20.69
CA ILE A 8 -23.53 -8.99 21.29
C ILE A 8 -22.73 -9.52 22.49
N PHE A 9 -21.39 -9.45 22.45
CA PHE A 9 -20.54 -9.84 23.58
C PHE A 9 -20.51 -8.81 24.71
N GLU A 10 -20.70 -7.51 24.42
CA GLU A 10 -20.78 -6.46 25.44
C GLU A 10 -22.08 -6.47 26.25
N GLU A 11 -23.15 -7.05 25.70
CA GLU A 11 -24.49 -7.10 26.34
C GLU A 11 -24.69 -8.35 27.24
N GLN A 12 -23.75 -9.28 27.31
CA GLN A 12 -23.83 -10.48 28.17
C GLN A 12 -23.28 -10.21 29.58
N ALA A 13 -23.93 -10.77 30.61
CA ALA A 13 -23.48 -10.63 31.98
C ALA A 13 -22.07 -11.25 32.16
N PRO A 14 -21.17 -10.67 32.97
CA PRO A 14 -19.77 -11.11 33.08
C PRO A 14 -19.58 -12.61 33.39
N ASN A 15 -20.53 -13.21 34.11
CA ASN A 15 -20.49 -14.63 34.45
C ASN A 15 -20.78 -15.52 33.23
N ASP A 16 -21.72 -15.14 32.37
CA ASP A 16 -22.12 -15.95 31.21
C ASP A 16 -21.04 -15.97 30.12
N LEU A 17 -20.33 -14.85 29.94
CA LEU A 17 -19.12 -14.78 29.10
C LEU A 17 -18.00 -15.68 29.64
N SER A 18 -17.77 -15.64 30.95
CA SER A 18 -16.73 -16.45 31.59
C SER A 18 -16.99 -17.95 31.40
N HIS A 19 -18.23 -18.40 31.60
CA HIS A 19 -18.64 -19.77 31.33
C HIS A 19 -18.49 -20.13 29.85
N PHE A 20 -18.95 -19.26 28.93
CA PHE A 20 -18.79 -19.49 27.49
C PHE A 20 -17.33 -19.65 27.08
N PHE A 21 -16.44 -18.74 27.48
CA PHE A 21 -15.02 -18.82 27.15
C PHE A 21 -14.34 -20.02 27.82
N TYR A 22 -14.72 -20.37 29.06
CA TYR A 22 -14.20 -21.55 29.74
C TYR A 22 -14.59 -22.85 29.02
N ASP A 23 -15.88 -23.00 28.70
CA ASP A 23 -16.41 -24.21 28.04
C ASP A 23 -15.92 -24.35 26.59
N ASN A 24 -15.62 -23.23 25.92
CA ASN A 24 -15.16 -23.21 24.52
C ASN A 24 -13.66 -22.92 24.36
N ALA A 25 -12.88 -22.86 25.44
CA ALA A 25 -11.47 -22.45 25.41
C ALA A 25 -10.65 -23.21 24.36
N ILE A 26 -10.79 -24.54 24.32
CA ILE A 26 -10.09 -25.40 23.36
C ILE A 26 -10.48 -25.09 21.92
N ALA A 27 -11.76 -24.87 21.64
CA ALA A 27 -12.23 -24.57 20.29
C ALA A 27 -11.75 -23.18 19.83
N ILE A 28 -11.72 -22.21 20.74
CA ILE A 28 -11.20 -20.87 20.48
C ILE A 28 -9.70 -20.93 20.21
N ASP A 29 -8.93 -21.64 21.04
CA ASP A 29 -7.49 -21.83 20.83
C ASP A 29 -7.20 -22.49 19.47
N GLN A 30 -7.99 -23.51 19.10
CA GLN A 30 -7.87 -24.14 17.78
C GLN A 30 -8.18 -23.19 16.64
N LEU A 31 -9.21 -22.35 16.76
CA LEU A 31 -9.54 -21.34 15.73
C LEU A 31 -8.44 -20.29 15.60
N ILE A 32 -7.86 -19.84 16.72
CA ILE A 32 -6.71 -18.93 16.72
C ILE A 32 -5.53 -19.57 16.00
N GLN A 33 -5.16 -20.81 16.35
CA GLN A 33 -4.05 -21.52 15.72
C GLN A 33 -4.27 -21.74 14.21
N GLN A 34 -5.49 -22.08 13.79
CA GLN A 34 -5.84 -22.22 12.38
C GLN A 34 -5.72 -20.90 11.64
N TYR A 35 -6.22 -19.81 12.22
CA TYR A 35 -6.09 -18.47 11.66
C TYR A 35 -4.62 -18.04 11.55
N GLU A 36 -3.82 -18.22 12.60
CA GLU A 36 -2.40 -17.89 12.61
C GLU A 36 -1.62 -18.68 11.55
N SER A 37 -1.89 -19.98 11.44
CA SER A 37 -1.25 -20.84 10.43
C SER A 37 -1.62 -20.42 9.01
N TRP A 38 -2.89 -20.13 8.77
CA TRP A 38 -3.38 -19.62 7.49
C TRP A 38 -2.76 -18.25 7.15
N ASN A 39 -2.75 -17.32 8.11
CA ASN A 39 -2.19 -15.99 7.95
C ASN A 39 -0.69 -16.06 7.64
N LEU A 40 0.06 -16.88 8.38
CA LEU A 40 1.50 -17.08 8.15
C LEU A 40 1.78 -17.63 6.74
N SER A 41 0.98 -18.60 6.29
CA SER A 41 1.10 -19.14 4.93
C SER A 41 0.85 -18.06 3.87
N ASN A 42 -0.18 -17.23 4.06
CA ASN A 42 -0.52 -16.14 3.16
C ASN A 42 0.57 -15.07 3.11
N THR A 43 1.07 -14.63 4.27
CA THR A 43 2.16 -13.67 4.38
C THR A 43 3.40 -14.16 3.62
N ARG A 44 3.79 -15.43 3.80
CA ARG A 44 4.92 -16.02 3.09
C ARG A 44 4.72 -16.02 1.57
N GLN A 45 3.52 -16.33 1.10
CA GLN A 45 3.20 -16.29 -0.32
C GLN A 45 3.29 -14.87 -0.88
N GLN A 46 2.73 -13.88 -0.19
CA GLN A 46 2.83 -12.48 -0.59
C GLN A 46 4.30 -12.02 -0.65
N MET A 47 5.11 -12.36 0.36
CA MET A 47 6.53 -12.02 0.38
C MET A 47 7.29 -12.59 -0.81
N GLN A 48 7.00 -13.84 -1.20
CA GLN A 48 7.60 -14.44 -2.38
C GLN A 48 7.17 -13.71 -3.67
N CYS A 49 5.88 -13.38 -3.81
CA CYS A 49 5.40 -12.63 -4.97
C CYS A 49 6.02 -11.23 -5.05
N ILE A 50 6.13 -10.51 -3.94
CA ILE A 50 6.78 -9.21 -3.84
C ILE A 50 8.25 -9.30 -4.25
N HIS A 51 8.96 -10.34 -3.79
CA HIS A 51 10.34 -10.57 -4.18
C HIS A 51 10.50 -10.70 -5.71
N GLU A 52 9.66 -11.50 -6.35
CA GLU A 52 9.71 -11.71 -7.81
C GLU A 52 9.29 -10.46 -8.60
N ILE A 53 8.25 -9.75 -8.15
CA ILE A 53 7.84 -8.49 -8.78
C ILE A 53 8.95 -7.45 -8.67
N ARG A 54 9.56 -7.30 -7.49
CA ARG A 54 10.67 -6.36 -7.26
C ARG A 54 11.87 -6.70 -8.16
N LYS A 55 12.22 -7.97 -8.28
CA LYS A 55 13.28 -8.41 -9.19
C LYS A 55 12.94 -8.08 -10.64
N GLY A 56 11.71 -8.38 -11.07
CA GLY A 56 11.23 -8.10 -12.43
C GLY A 56 11.22 -6.61 -12.76
N ILE A 57 10.74 -5.76 -11.86
CA ILE A 57 10.66 -4.32 -12.14
C ILE A 57 12.05 -3.69 -12.20
N ARG A 58 12.99 -4.09 -11.32
CA ARG A 58 14.40 -3.65 -11.38
C ARG A 58 15.04 -3.98 -12.72
N GLN A 59 14.75 -5.16 -13.28
CA GLN A 59 15.23 -5.55 -14.60
C GLN A 59 14.60 -4.69 -15.71
N ARG A 60 13.29 -4.44 -15.66
CA ARG A 60 12.58 -3.63 -16.67
C ARG A 60 12.96 -2.15 -16.66
N THR A 61 13.25 -1.59 -15.48
CA THR A 61 13.65 -0.18 -15.35
C THR A 61 15.16 0.03 -15.36
N ALA A 62 15.96 -1.05 -15.31
CA ALA A 62 17.41 -1.01 -15.12
C ALA A 62 17.83 -0.16 -13.90
N ASP A 63 17.02 -0.18 -12.84
CA ASP A 63 17.19 0.67 -11.66
C ASP A 63 17.10 -0.18 -10.39
N ASN A 64 18.15 -0.12 -9.56
CA ASN A 64 18.21 -0.87 -8.30
C ASN A 64 17.55 -0.15 -7.11
N GLY A 65 17.03 1.06 -7.32
CA GLY A 65 16.39 1.90 -6.29
C GLY A 65 15.04 1.37 -5.78
N TRP A 66 14.45 0.37 -6.43
CA TRP A 66 13.24 -0.30 -5.93
C TRP A 66 13.54 -1.06 -4.65
N THR A 67 12.91 -0.68 -3.54
CA THR A 67 13.02 -1.35 -2.24
C THR A 67 11.75 -2.14 -1.92
N ASP A 68 11.82 -2.93 -0.86
CA ASP A 68 10.63 -3.51 -0.23
C ASP A 68 10.55 -3.11 1.24
N ILE A 69 9.33 -2.99 1.76
CA ILE A 69 9.05 -2.73 3.18
C ILE A 69 8.53 -4.03 3.78
N ASP A 70 9.31 -4.59 4.72
CA ASP A 70 9.01 -5.84 5.41
C ASP A 70 8.67 -7.02 4.48
N GLY A 71 9.11 -6.96 3.21
CA GLY A 71 8.79 -7.93 2.17
C GLY A 71 7.35 -7.92 1.68
N LEU A 72 6.49 -6.99 2.10
CA LEU A 72 5.06 -6.98 1.77
C LEU A 72 4.66 -5.90 0.76
N ASP A 73 5.41 -4.81 0.75
CA ASP A 73 5.21 -3.69 -0.17
C ASP A 73 6.47 -3.42 -0.97
N ILE A 74 6.30 -2.98 -2.21
CA ILE A 74 7.35 -2.47 -3.08
C ILE A 74 7.28 -0.95 -3.05
N CYS A 75 8.46 -0.34 -2.89
CA CYS A 75 8.59 1.10 -2.87
C CYS A 75 9.64 1.60 -3.85
N TYR A 76 9.41 2.79 -4.41
CA TYR A 76 10.43 3.56 -5.11
C TYR A 76 10.26 5.03 -4.78
N GLN A 77 11.34 5.71 -4.42
CA GLN A 77 11.32 7.13 -4.08
C GLN A 77 12.06 7.95 -5.13
N PHE A 78 11.37 8.94 -5.69
CA PHE A 78 11.97 9.98 -6.51
C PHE A 78 12.38 11.15 -5.61
N MET A 79 13.68 11.40 -5.51
CA MET A 79 14.24 12.50 -4.72
C MET A 79 15.22 13.31 -5.57
N ARG A 80 15.02 14.63 -5.60
CA ARG A 80 15.91 15.58 -6.27
C ARG A 80 16.05 16.84 -5.41
N PRO A 81 17.25 17.43 -5.30
CA PRO A 81 17.43 18.68 -4.57
C PRO A 81 16.46 19.77 -5.04
N GLY A 82 15.79 20.42 -4.09
CA GLY A 82 14.84 21.48 -4.39
C GLY A 82 13.55 21.01 -5.07
N VAL A 83 13.22 19.73 -5.09
CA VAL A 83 11.95 19.22 -5.64
C VAL A 83 11.30 18.31 -4.58
N PRO A 84 9.99 18.43 -4.28
CA PRO A 84 9.35 17.61 -3.26
C PRO A 84 9.41 16.13 -3.61
N ALA A 85 9.70 15.27 -2.64
CA ALA A 85 9.75 13.84 -2.86
C ALA A 85 8.36 13.27 -3.24
N ILE A 86 8.37 12.30 -4.14
CA ILE A 86 7.19 11.56 -4.58
C ILE A 86 7.57 10.09 -4.70
N ASN A 87 6.68 9.19 -4.29
CA ASN A 87 6.98 7.77 -4.21
C ASN A 87 5.95 6.95 -4.98
N ILE A 88 6.38 5.75 -5.38
CA ILE A 88 5.51 4.64 -5.73
C ILE A 88 5.48 3.73 -4.50
N GLU A 89 4.28 3.40 -4.01
CA GLU A 89 4.05 2.44 -2.94
C GLU A 89 3.02 1.42 -3.45
N ALA A 90 3.40 0.15 -3.53
CA ALA A 90 2.56 -0.88 -4.11
C ALA A 90 2.65 -2.22 -3.39
N GLY A 91 1.52 -2.90 -3.20
CA GLY A 91 1.49 -4.14 -2.42
C GLY A 91 0.22 -4.95 -2.65
N PHE A 92 0.20 -6.14 -2.07
CA PHE A 92 -0.97 -7.01 -2.16
C PHE A 92 -2.00 -6.67 -1.08
N THR A 93 -3.26 -6.67 -1.51
CA THR A 93 -4.41 -6.73 -0.61
C THR A 93 -4.94 -8.16 -0.61
N ALA A 94 -5.13 -8.70 0.59
CA ALA A 94 -5.73 -10.02 0.76
C ALA A 94 -7.23 -9.94 0.48
N THR A 95 -7.76 -10.94 -0.23
CA THR A 95 -9.21 -11.14 -0.39
C THR A 95 -9.64 -12.36 0.42
N ARG A 96 -10.97 -12.59 0.53
CA ARG A 96 -11.50 -13.76 1.26
C ARG A 96 -10.99 -15.10 0.72
N THR A 97 -10.58 -15.15 -0.54
CA THR A 97 -10.23 -16.39 -1.23
C THR A 97 -8.77 -16.47 -1.66
N GLN A 98 -8.04 -15.35 -1.66
CA GLN A 98 -6.66 -15.29 -2.17
C GLN A 98 -5.78 -14.39 -1.31
N ALA A 99 -4.65 -14.93 -0.87
CA ALA A 99 -3.62 -14.21 -0.14
C ALA A 99 -3.13 -12.99 -0.93
N ALA A 100 -2.73 -13.20 -2.18
CA ALA A 100 -2.39 -12.16 -3.14
C ALA A 100 -3.62 -11.88 -4.03
N GLY A 101 -4.64 -11.24 -3.47
CA GLY A 101 -5.90 -11.00 -4.17
C GLY A 101 -5.77 -9.93 -5.24
N GLU A 102 -5.54 -8.69 -4.84
CA GLU A 102 -5.25 -7.58 -5.76
C GLU A 102 -3.91 -6.94 -5.42
N PHE A 103 -3.14 -6.57 -6.43
CA PHE A 103 -1.96 -5.74 -6.32
C PHE A 103 -2.33 -4.29 -6.59
N VAL A 104 -2.20 -3.44 -5.58
CA VAL A 104 -2.58 -2.03 -5.65
C VAL A 104 -1.32 -1.19 -5.79
N ILE A 105 -1.33 -0.27 -6.75
CA ILE A 105 -0.24 0.70 -6.96
C ILE A 105 -0.74 2.08 -6.56
N ASN A 106 -0.01 2.73 -5.66
CA ASN A 106 -0.26 4.09 -5.22
C ASN A 106 0.92 4.99 -5.55
N ILE A 107 0.60 6.26 -5.84
CA ILE A 107 1.54 7.36 -5.85
C ILE A 107 1.35 8.12 -4.54
N THR A 108 2.44 8.37 -3.81
CA THR A 108 2.37 9.03 -2.50
C THR A 108 3.30 10.24 -2.41
N THR A 109 2.86 11.26 -1.69
CA THR A 109 3.68 12.43 -1.33
C THR A 109 3.53 12.75 0.15
N THR A 110 4.60 13.19 0.80
CA THR A 110 4.54 13.64 2.19
C THR A 110 4.13 15.12 2.25
N GLY A 111 2.95 15.39 2.82
CA GLY A 111 2.37 16.71 2.97
C GLY A 111 1.63 17.21 1.73
N ILE A 112 0.62 18.05 1.96
CA ILE A 112 -0.23 18.62 0.90
C ILE A 112 0.55 19.52 -0.06
N GLN A 113 1.58 20.20 0.43
CA GLN A 113 2.43 21.05 -0.41
C GLN A 113 3.20 20.27 -1.47
N ALA A 114 3.70 19.07 -1.11
CA ALA A 114 4.35 18.19 -2.06
C ALA A 114 3.35 17.66 -3.10
N TRP A 115 2.13 17.32 -2.66
CA TRP A 115 1.05 16.92 -3.57
C TRP A 115 0.72 18.01 -4.59
N ASN A 116 0.45 19.23 -4.13
CA ASN A 116 0.06 20.35 -4.98
C ASN A 116 1.11 20.68 -6.06
N HIS A 117 2.38 20.34 -5.82
CA HIS A 117 3.43 20.50 -6.83
C HIS A 117 3.23 19.60 -8.06
N TYR A 118 2.61 18.43 -7.88
CA TYR A 118 2.43 17.41 -8.92
C TYR A 118 0.97 17.22 -9.37
N GLU A 119 0.02 17.72 -8.59
CA GLU A 119 -1.42 17.45 -8.69
C GLU A 119 -1.97 17.56 -10.11
N ASP A 120 -1.79 18.71 -10.78
CA ASP A 120 -2.31 18.95 -12.13
C ASP A 120 -1.84 17.87 -13.13
N LYS A 121 -0.59 17.42 -13.02
CA LYS A 121 -0.02 16.42 -13.93
C LYS A 121 -0.46 15.02 -13.58
N LEU A 122 -0.60 14.72 -12.29
CA LEU A 122 -1.11 13.43 -11.81
C LEU A 122 -2.57 13.24 -12.22
N LEU A 123 -3.43 14.22 -11.95
CA LEU A 123 -4.86 14.15 -12.26
C LEU A 123 -5.16 14.30 -13.76
N GLN A 124 -4.23 14.82 -14.57
CA GLN A 124 -4.36 14.75 -16.03
C GLN A 124 -4.29 13.32 -16.56
N VAL A 125 -3.49 12.46 -15.94
CA VAL A 125 -3.21 11.09 -16.38
C VAL A 125 -4.06 10.07 -15.63
N TYR A 126 -4.11 10.16 -14.30
CA TYR A 126 -4.83 9.23 -13.43
C TYR A 126 -6.10 9.89 -12.92
N ARG A 127 -7.24 9.54 -13.53
CA ARG A 127 -8.55 10.15 -13.26
C ARG A 127 -9.55 9.21 -12.59
N GLU A 128 -9.20 7.94 -12.49
CA GLU A 128 -10.10 6.90 -12.01
C GLU A 128 -10.34 6.98 -10.51
N TYR A 129 -9.33 7.44 -9.76
CA TYR A 129 -9.37 7.54 -8.31
C TYR A 129 -9.11 8.97 -7.86
N GLU A 130 -9.80 9.39 -6.81
CA GLU A 130 -9.52 10.65 -6.14
C GLU A 130 -8.35 10.47 -5.15
N PRO A 131 -7.51 11.51 -4.96
CA PRO A 131 -6.47 11.48 -3.94
C PRO A 131 -7.08 11.50 -2.55
N VAL A 132 -6.55 10.66 -1.67
CA VAL A 132 -6.94 10.57 -0.26
C VAL A 132 -5.82 11.15 0.61
N ILE A 133 -6.19 12.06 1.51
CA ILE A 133 -5.26 12.59 2.53
C ILE A 133 -5.40 11.72 3.77
N ALA A 134 -4.32 11.05 4.15
CA ALA A 134 -4.25 10.20 5.34
C ALA A 134 -3.03 10.59 6.19
N MET A 135 -3.27 11.01 7.42
CA MET A 135 -2.26 11.53 8.35
C MET A 135 -1.47 12.70 7.75
N GLN A 136 -0.24 12.45 7.27
CA GLN A 136 0.64 13.43 6.64
C GLN A 136 1.02 13.04 5.21
N LYS A 137 0.31 12.08 4.61
CA LYS A 137 0.52 11.65 3.22
C LYS A 137 -0.70 11.94 2.38
N THR A 138 -0.48 12.36 1.14
CA THR A 138 -1.51 12.28 0.10
C THR A 138 -1.23 11.02 -0.71
N ILE A 139 -2.27 10.21 -0.92
CA ILE A 139 -2.20 8.90 -1.57
C ILE A 139 -3.16 8.94 -2.76
N LEU A 140 -2.63 8.73 -3.95
CA LEU A 140 -3.43 8.52 -5.16
C LEU A 140 -3.27 7.09 -5.61
N ARG A 141 -4.36 6.31 -5.58
CA ARG A 141 -4.39 5.01 -6.24
C ARG A 141 -4.33 5.21 -7.75
N VAL A 142 -3.48 4.46 -8.43
CA VAL A 142 -3.32 4.56 -9.89
C VAL A 142 -3.59 3.26 -10.62
N ALA A 143 -3.55 2.13 -9.92
CA ALA A 143 -3.97 0.83 -10.46
C ALA A 143 -4.39 -0.13 -9.34
N ALA A 144 -5.30 -1.04 -9.68
CA ALA A 144 -5.61 -2.25 -8.93
C ALA A 144 -5.67 -3.41 -9.94
N ILE A 145 -4.84 -4.43 -9.74
CA ILE A 145 -4.61 -5.51 -10.72
C ILE A 145 -4.78 -6.84 -10.00
N GLY A 146 -5.35 -7.85 -10.66
CA GLY A 146 -5.45 -9.19 -10.07
C GLY A 146 -4.08 -9.73 -9.69
N GLY A 147 -3.92 -10.25 -8.47
CA GLY A 147 -2.60 -10.60 -7.94
C GLY A 147 -1.90 -11.77 -8.66
N ALA A 148 -2.65 -12.56 -9.42
CA ALA A 148 -2.11 -13.59 -10.31
C ALA A 148 -1.55 -13.03 -11.64
N GLU A 149 -1.82 -11.77 -11.99
CA GLU A 149 -1.49 -11.18 -13.27
C GLU A 149 -0.11 -10.49 -13.26
N GLN A 150 0.94 -11.25 -12.92
CA GLN A 150 2.29 -10.72 -12.68
C GLN A 150 2.84 -9.84 -13.82
N ASP A 151 2.63 -10.21 -15.08
CA ASP A 151 3.12 -9.42 -16.22
C ASP A 151 2.44 -8.04 -16.33
N LYS A 152 1.13 -7.99 -16.06
CA LYS A 152 0.36 -6.73 -16.04
C LYS A 152 0.77 -5.86 -14.87
N ILE A 153 1.05 -6.47 -13.71
CA ILE A 153 1.61 -5.76 -12.54
C ILE A 153 2.93 -5.08 -12.91
N LEU A 154 3.85 -5.83 -13.52
CA LEU A 154 5.15 -5.31 -13.93
C LEU A 154 5.04 -4.22 -15.00
N GLU A 155 4.11 -4.37 -15.95
CA GLU A 155 3.84 -3.36 -16.97
C GLU A 155 3.30 -2.07 -16.34
N ALA A 156 2.31 -2.16 -15.44
CA ALA A 156 1.75 -0.99 -14.77
C ALA A 156 2.78 -0.27 -13.90
N LEU A 157 3.58 -1.01 -13.12
CA LEU A 157 4.69 -0.44 -12.35
C LEU A 157 5.69 0.30 -13.25
N GLN A 158 6.03 -0.29 -14.40
CA GLN A 158 6.96 0.33 -15.36
C GLN A 158 6.38 1.61 -15.96
N GLN A 159 5.09 1.62 -16.31
CA GLN A 159 4.41 2.79 -16.84
C GLN A 159 4.36 3.93 -15.81
N VAL A 160 4.00 3.63 -14.57
CA VAL A 160 3.98 4.61 -13.46
C VAL A 160 5.38 5.15 -13.20
N TYR A 161 6.39 4.28 -13.16
CA TYR A 161 7.79 4.67 -12.99
C TYR A 161 8.26 5.60 -14.10
N ALA A 162 8.04 5.24 -15.37
CA ALA A 162 8.47 6.07 -16.50
C ALA A 162 7.78 7.44 -16.50
N PHE A 163 6.49 7.48 -16.13
CA PHE A 163 5.74 8.70 -15.97
C PHE A 163 6.34 9.60 -14.87
N LEU A 164 6.54 9.06 -13.67
CA LEU A 164 7.09 9.83 -12.54
C LEU A 164 8.54 10.26 -12.78
N HIS A 165 9.36 9.40 -13.38
CA HIS A 165 10.73 9.75 -13.76
C HIS A 165 10.75 10.97 -14.70
N LYS A 166 9.86 11.00 -15.70
CA LYS A 166 9.71 12.16 -16.59
C LYS A 166 9.16 13.39 -15.85
N LEU A 167 8.16 13.21 -14.99
CA LEU A 167 7.55 14.29 -14.21
C LEU A 167 8.57 14.99 -13.31
N CYS A 168 9.36 14.22 -12.55
CA CYS A 168 10.42 14.74 -11.68
C CYS A 168 11.59 15.35 -12.47
N GLY A 169 11.85 14.88 -13.69
CA GLY A 169 12.82 15.49 -14.60
C GLY A 169 12.39 16.88 -15.09
N GLN A 170 11.09 17.10 -15.28
CA GLN A 170 10.49 18.35 -15.75
C GLN A 170 10.12 19.33 -14.63
N ALA A 171 10.04 18.85 -13.39
CA ALA A 171 9.70 19.65 -12.22
C ALA A 171 10.65 20.83 -12.03
N ARG A 172 10.09 22.03 -11.81
CA ARG A 172 10.85 23.25 -11.50
C ARG A 172 11.23 23.24 -10.02
N GLU A 173 12.33 23.93 -9.68
CA GLU A 173 12.75 24.09 -8.29
C GLU A 173 11.62 24.66 -7.43
N TYR A 174 11.30 23.92 -6.37
CA TYR A 174 10.41 24.28 -5.29
C TYR A 174 11.14 25.22 -4.34
N LYS A 175 10.95 26.52 -4.53
CA LYS A 175 11.39 27.55 -3.59
C LYS A 175 10.34 27.73 -2.51
N VAL A 176 10.65 27.29 -1.29
CA VAL A 176 9.92 27.72 -0.11
C VAL A 176 10.31 29.16 0.19
N THR A 177 9.48 30.12 -0.20
CA THR A 177 9.57 31.47 0.34
C THR A 177 9.06 31.45 1.77
N VAL A 178 9.97 31.46 2.74
CA VAL A 178 9.64 31.76 4.12
C VAL A 178 9.46 33.28 4.22
N PRO A 179 8.27 33.80 4.58
CA PRO A 179 8.08 35.23 4.76
C PRO A 179 8.92 35.70 5.96
N GLY A 180 9.89 36.59 5.72
CA GLY A 180 10.55 37.36 6.80
C GLY A 180 12.04 37.10 7.07
N LEU A 181 12.78 36.40 6.22
CA LEU A 181 14.25 36.33 6.33
C LEU A 181 14.89 36.62 4.96
N SER A 182 15.24 37.89 4.76
CA SER A 182 16.15 38.40 3.73
C SER A 182 17.18 39.30 4.39
#